data_AF-A0A3N5EIB2-F1
#
_entry.id   AF-A0A3N5EIB2-F1
#
_cell.length_a   1.000
_cell.length_b   1.000
_cell.length_c   1.000
_cell.angle_alpha   90.00
_cell.angle_beta   90.00
_cell.angle_gamma   90.00
#
_symmetry.space_group_name_H-M   'P 1'
#
loop_
_entity.id
_entity.type
_entity.pdbx_description
1 polymer ?
#
loop_
_entity_poly.entity_id
_entity_poly.type
_entity_poly.pdbx_seq_one_letter_code
_entity_poly.pdbx_strand_id
1 'polypeptide(L)'
;MAPQTNFYGLCLSGFLAKASYALARTPVLALFAASFGVGPEAIGFAVAISTITGVFFKMPAGVISDIIGRRRTMLIGLMFFAVTPFLYLLVDSYNSLLVVRFLHGFATAIYGPVIMAVVVDIAGRKRGEMLSLFSSVTIIGNLVGAPLGGFLLGRLVDGGEQQL
;
A
#
# COMPACT_ATOMS: atom_id res chain seq x y z
N MET A 1 -27.83 8.40 -12.23
CA MET A 1 -27.23 7.07 -12.51
C MET A 1 -25.77 7.13 -12.10
N ALA A 2 -25.36 6.45 -11.02
CA ALA A 2 -23.94 6.37 -10.68
C ALA A 2 -23.23 5.50 -11.73
N PRO A 3 -22.01 5.85 -12.19
CA PRO A 3 -21.27 5.03 -13.14
C PRO A 3 -21.06 3.64 -12.53
N GLN A 4 -21.54 2.61 -13.22
CA GLN A 4 -21.36 1.19 -12.88
C GLN A 4 -19.85 0.97 -12.63
N THR A 5 -19.47 0.62 -11.41
CA THR A 5 -18.05 0.44 -11.07
C THR A 5 -17.57 -0.87 -11.71
N ASN A 6 -16.79 -0.76 -12.78
CA ASN A 6 -16.33 -1.91 -13.56
C ASN A 6 -15.33 -2.75 -12.74
N PHE A 7 -15.60 -4.05 -12.58
CA PHE A 7 -14.74 -4.99 -11.87
C PHE A 7 -13.30 -5.01 -12.40
N TYR A 8 -13.11 -4.91 -13.72
CA TYR A 8 -11.78 -4.85 -14.31
C TYR A 8 -10.99 -3.61 -13.86
N GLY A 9 -11.68 -2.47 -13.69
CA GLY A 9 -11.10 -1.26 -13.15
C GLY A 9 -10.66 -1.42 -11.69
N LEU A 10 -11.46 -2.15 -10.89
CA LEU A 10 -11.07 -2.50 -9.52
C LEU A 10 -9.83 -3.39 -9.52
N CYS A 11 -9.81 -4.45 -10.31
CA CYS A 11 -8.65 -5.34 -10.43
C CYS A 11 -7.38 -4.58 -10.84
N LEU A 12 -7.46 -3.71 -11.85
CA LEU A 12 -6.33 -2.89 -12.28
C LEU A 12 -5.84 -1.96 -11.17
N SER A 13 -6.76 -1.28 -10.48
CA SER A 13 -6.39 -0.42 -9.34
C SER A 13 -5.79 -1.20 -8.18
N GLY A 14 -6.31 -2.40 -7.90
CA GLY A 14 -5.78 -3.33 -6.89
C GLY A 14 -4.38 -3.79 -7.22
N PHE A 15 -4.16 -4.19 -8.48
CA PHE A 15 -2.86 -4.56 -9.01
C PHE A 15 -1.85 -3.43 -8.84
N LEU A 16 -2.15 -2.25 -9.39
CA LEU A 16 -1.26 -1.09 -9.37
C LEU A 16 -0.93 -0.65 -7.94
N ALA A 17 -1.94 -0.57 -7.07
CA ALA A 17 -1.74 -0.21 -5.66
C ALA A 17 -0.82 -1.21 -4.95
N LYS A 18 -1.00 -2.52 -5.16
CA LYS A 18 -0.13 -3.54 -4.54
C LYS A 18 1.26 -3.60 -5.15
N ALA A 19 1.37 -3.48 -6.47
CA ALA A 19 2.66 -3.47 -7.15
C ALA A 19 3.52 -2.28 -6.71
N SER A 20 2.94 -1.06 -6.74
CA SER A 20 3.61 0.15 -6.27
C SER A 20 4.01 0.04 -4.79
N TYR A 21 3.09 -0.44 -3.94
CA TYR A 21 3.36 -0.64 -2.53
C TYR A 21 4.50 -1.62 -2.26
N ALA A 22 4.48 -2.78 -2.93
CA ALA A 22 5.49 -3.81 -2.74
C ALA A 22 6.87 -3.36 -3.25
N LEU A 23 6.90 -2.66 -4.39
CA LEU A 23 8.11 -2.10 -4.98
C LEU A 23 8.81 -1.14 -4.02
N ALA A 24 8.07 -0.23 -3.38
CA ALA A 24 8.65 0.75 -2.47
C ALA A 24 8.88 0.20 -1.04
N ARG A 25 8.21 -0.88 -0.65
CA ARG A 25 8.28 -1.39 0.73
C ARG A 25 9.41 -2.40 0.93
N THR A 26 9.54 -3.41 0.08
CA THR A 26 10.45 -4.54 0.32
C THR A 26 11.41 -4.68 -0.86
N PRO A 27 12.75 -4.57 -0.69
CA PRO A 27 13.56 -4.39 0.54
C PRO A 27 13.82 -2.92 0.95
N VAL A 28 13.38 -1.96 0.12
CA VAL A 28 13.80 -0.55 0.17
C VAL A 28 13.60 0.11 1.55
N LEU A 29 12.47 -0.14 2.21
CA LEU A 29 12.16 0.53 3.48
C LEU A 29 13.15 0.18 4.60
N ALA A 30 13.58 -1.09 4.69
CA ALA A 30 14.49 -1.53 5.73
C ALA A 30 15.86 -0.86 5.56
N LEU A 31 16.33 -0.76 4.31
CA LEU A 31 17.57 -0.09 3.97
C LEU A 31 17.49 1.42 4.20
N PHE A 32 16.34 2.05 3.90
CA PHE A 32 16.13 3.47 4.18
C PHE A 32 16.08 3.77 5.69
N ALA A 33 15.50 2.88 6.50
CA ALA A 33 15.59 3.03 7.95
C ALA A 33 17.05 2.86 8.42
N ALA A 34 17.76 1.85 7.91
CA ALA A 34 19.15 1.59 8.25
C ALA A 34 20.10 2.74 7.89
N SER A 35 19.82 3.49 6.82
CA SER A 35 20.67 4.63 6.41
C SER A 35 20.68 5.78 7.43
N PHE A 36 19.75 5.81 8.39
CA PHE A 36 19.79 6.72 9.53
C PHE A 36 20.70 6.24 10.68
N GLY A 37 21.42 5.12 10.51
CA GLY A 37 22.34 4.59 11.52
C GLY A 37 21.65 3.99 12.75
N VAL A 38 20.36 3.66 12.64
CA VAL A 38 19.57 3.11 13.76
C VAL A 38 19.72 1.60 13.88
N GLY A 39 19.50 1.08 15.09
CA GLY A 39 19.59 -0.35 15.39
C GLY A 39 18.47 -1.21 14.76
N PRO A 40 18.62 -2.54 14.75
CA PRO A 40 17.65 -3.49 14.17
C PRO A 40 16.23 -3.36 14.75
N GLU A 41 16.11 -3.04 16.04
CA GLU A 41 14.83 -2.86 16.73
C GLU A 41 14.07 -1.68 16.13
N ALA A 42 14.77 -0.57 15.88
CA ALA A 42 14.20 0.63 15.27
C ALA A 42 13.82 0.39 13.80
N ILE A 43 14.63 -0.36 13.05
CA ILE A 43 14.27 -0.77 11.67
C ILE A 43 12.97 -1.60 11.71
N GLY A 44 12.90 -2.59 12.61
CA GLY A 44 11.71 -3.41 12.82
C GLY A 44 10.48 -2.57 13.15
N PHE A 45 10.64 -1.57 14.03
CA PHE A 45 9.55 -0.66 14.38
C PHE A 45 9.07 0.19 13.19
N ALA A 46 9.99 0.72 12.37
CA ALA A 46 9.62 1.48 11.17
C ALA A 46 8.87 0.61 10.14
N VAL A 47 9.18 -0.68 10.05
CA VAL A 47 8.41 -1.64 9.25
C VAL A 47 7.03 -1.89 9.88
N ALA A 48 6.97 -2.04 11.20
CA ALA A 48 5.76 -2.44 11.93
C ALA A 48 4.72 -1.31 12.09
N ILE A 49 5.14 -0.05 12.26
CA ILE A 49 4.24 1.06 12.63
C ILE A 49 3.07 1.25 11.65
N SER A 50 3.28 1.07 10.35
CA SER A 50 2.18 1.12 9.37
C SER A 50 1.19 -0.04 9.54
N THR A 51 1.69 -1.23 9.90
CA THR A 51 0.86 -2.41 10.16
C THR A 51 0.05 -2.20 11.44
N ILE A 52 0.68 -1.69 12.50
CA ILE A 52 0.02 -1.34 13.77
C ILE A 52 -1.10 -0.34 13.50
N THR A 53 -0.81 0.74 12.77
CA THR A 53 -1.82 1.70 12.32
C THR A 53 -2.95 0.99 11.56
N GLY A 54 -2.61 0.12 10.61
CA GLY A 54 -3.58 -0.70 9.89
C GLY A 54 -4.49 -1.53 10.80
N VAL A 55 -3.95 -2.16 11.83
CA VAL A 55 -4.73 -2.98 12.78
C VAL A 55 -5.79 -2.13 13.49
N PHE A 56 -5.42 -0.96 13.99
CA PHE A 56 -6.34 -0.11 14.74
C PHE A 56 -7.37 0.60 13.84
N PHE A 57 -7.00 0.99 12.63
CA PHE A 57 -7.82 1.86 11.80
C PHE A 57 -8.60 1.17 10.68
N LYS A 58 -8.31 -0.11 10.36
CA LYS A 58 -9.07 -0.85 9.32
C LYS A 58 -10.55 -0.99 9.65
N MET A 59 -10.87 -1.39 10.89
CA MET A 59 -12.26 -1.57 11.31
C MET A 59 -13.02 -0.23 11.31
N PRO A 60 -12.52 0.86 11.93
CA PRO A 60 -13.11 2.18 11.80
C PRO A 60 -13.31 2.62 10.35
N ALA A 61 -12.33 2.41 9.48
CA ALA A 61 -12.45 2.80 8.06
C ALA A 61 -13.54 2.00 7.33
N GLY A 62 -13.71 0.72 7.66
CA GLY A 62 -14.81 -0.10 7.17
C GLY A 62 -16.17 0.47 7.57
N VAL A 63 -16.35 0.77 8.86
CA VAL A 63 -17.59 1.38 9.39
C VAL A 63 -17.87 2.73 8.74
N ILE A 64 -16.86 3.60 8.62
CA ILE A 64 -16.98 4.88 7.92
C ILE A 64 -17.44 4.66 6.48
N SER A 65 -16.92 3.64 5.80
CA SER A 65 -17.30 3.33 4.41
C SER A 65 -18.76 2.91 4.25
N ASP A 66 -19.34 2.26 5.25
CA ASP A 66 -20.76 1.90 5.25
C ASP A 66 -21.65 3.15 5.39
N ILE A 67 -21.17 4.19 6.07
CA ILE A 67 -21.91 5.44 6.33
C ILE A 67 -21.78 6.44 5.17
N ILE A 68 -20.54 6.78 4.76
CA ILE A 68 -20.30 7.84 3.76
C ILE A 68 -20.32 7.31 2.31
N GLY A 69 -20.40 5.97 2.16
CA GLY A 69 -20.48 5.26 0.90
C GLY A 69 -19.14 4.66 0.46
N ARG A 70 -19.16 3.34 0.18
CA ARG A 70 -17.95 2.56 -0.11
C ARG A 70 -17.09 3.12 -1.23
N ARG A 71 -17.71 3.53 -2.34
CA ARG A 71 -16.97 4.05 -3.51
C ARG A 71 -16.20 5.33 -3.18
N ARG A 72 -16.79 6.24 -2.40
CA ARG A 72 -16.12 7.50 -2.01
C ARG A 72 -14.95 7.20 -1.08
N THR A 73 -15.16 6.37 -0.07
CA THR A 73 -14.11 5.97 0.89
C THR A 73 -12.97 5.21 0.20
N MET A 74 -13.28 4.34 -0.75
CA MET A 74 -12.29 3.63 -1.56
C MET A 74 -11.41 4.60 -2.33
N LEU A 75 -12.01 5.60 -3.01
CA LEU A 75 -11.27 6.59 -3.78
C LEU A 75 -10.41 7.49 -2.88
N ILE A 76 -10.89 7.85 -1.68
CA ILE A 76 -10.07 8.55 -0.68
C ILE A 76 -8.87 7.70 -0.31
N GLY A 77 -9.07 6.43 0.07
CA GLY A 77 -7.97 5.52 0.40
C GLY A 77 -6.97 5.33 -0.76
N LEU A 78 -7.47 5.25 -2.00
CA LEU A 78 -6.65 5.16 -3.19
C LEU A 78 -5.82 6.43 -3.44
N MET A 79 -6.41 7.62 -3.22
CA MET A 79 -5.68 8.89 -3.28
C MET A 79 -4.59 8.97 -2.23
N PHE A 80 -4.86 8.54 -1.00
CA PHE A 80 -3.83 8.41 0.04
C PHE A 80 -2.71 7.48 -0.41
N PHE A 81 -3.03 6.34 -1.03
CA PHE A 81 -2.04 5.41 -1.59
C PHE A 81 -1.20 6.03 -2.71
N ALA A 82 -1.79 6.87 -3.55
CA ALA A 82 -1.10 7.54 -4.64
C ALA A 82 -0.17 8.66 -4.14
N VAL A 83 -0.59 9.42 -3.13
CA VAL A 83 0.14 10.62 -2.68
C VAL A 83 1.20 10.30 -1.63
N THR A 84 0.93 9.37 -0.71
CA THR A 84 1.84 9.09 0.42
C THR A 84 3.27 8.70 0.01
N PRO A 85 3.52 7.93 -1.07
CA PRO A 85 4.88 7.62 -1.52
C PRO A 85 5.73 8.87 -1.80
N PHE A 86 5.14 9.97 -2.27
CA PHE A 86 5.87 11.21 -2.52
C PHE A 86 6.32 11.92 -1.24
N LEU A 87 5.67 11.65 -0.10
CA LEU A 87 6.09 12.20 1.19
C LEU A 87 7.42 11.62 1.67
N TYR A 88 7.85 10.46 1.16
CA TYR A 88 9.17 9.90 1.47
C TYR A 88 10.32 10.76 0.93
N LEU A 89 10.07 11.59 -0.09
CA LEU A 89 11.08 12.52 -0.62
C LEU A 89 11.42 13.65 0.37
N LEU A 90 10.58 13.87 1.38
CA LEU A 90 10.74 14.90 2.40
C LEU A 90 11.33 14.33 3.70
N VAL A 91 11.67 13.04 3.72
CA VAL A 91 12.18 12.36 4.92
C VAL A 91 13.67 12.62 5.06
N ASP A 92 14.04 13.29 6.14
CA ASP A 92 15.40 13.71 6.50
C ASP A 92 15.93 13.04 7.77
N SER A 93 15.07 12.29 8.48
CA SER A 93 15.37 11.73 9.78
C SER A 93 14.50 10.51 10.06
N TYR A 94 14.94 9.68 11.00
CA TYR A 94 14.18 8.49 11.40
C TYR A 94 12.78 8.84 11.93
N ASN A 95 12.64 9.95 12.66
CA ASN A 95 11.34 10.39 13.17
C ASN A 95 10.38 10.83 12.05
N SER A 96 10.86 11.57 11.05
CA SER A 96 10.05 11.92 9.88
C SER A 96 9.65 10.69 9.07
N LEU A 97 10.54 9.69 8.95
CA LEU A 97 10.22 8.38 8.39
C LEU A 97 9.05 7.71 9.16
N LEU A 98 9.09 7.67 10.49
CA LEU A 98 8.01 7.09 11.30
C LEU A 98 6.66 7.79 11.08
N VAL A 99 6.65 9.12 10.98
CA VAL A 99 5.44 9.90 10.68
C VAL A 99 4.87 9.52 9.32
N VAL A 100 5.71 9.49 8.28
CA VAL A 100 5.27 9.09 6.93
C VAL A 100 4.77 7.64 6.93
N ARG A 101 5.41 6.74 7.68
CA ARG A 101 4.98 5.33 7.82
C ARG A 101 3.64 5.19 8.52
N PHE A 102 3.39 5.99 9.56
CA PHE A 102 2.10 6.07 10.23
C PHE A 102 1.01 6.56 9.26
N LEU A 103 1.26 7.64 8.51
CA LEU A 103 0.35 8.14 7.48
C LEU A 103 0.06 7.09 6.39
N HIS A 104 1.08 6.37 5.93
CA HIS A 104 0.93 5.27 4.98
C HIS A 104 0.07 4.14 5.57
N GLY A 105 0.17 3.90 6.88
CA GLY A 105 -0.70 3.00 7.62
C GLY A 105 -2.19 3.28 7.37
N PHE A 106 -2.62 4.55 7.42
CA PHE A 106 -3.99 4.95 7.09
C PHE A 106 -4.38 4.66 5.65
N ALA A 107 -3.49 4.90 4.68
CA ALA A 107 -3.75 4.57 3.28
C ALA A 107 -4.12 3.08 3.14
N THR A 108 -3.34 2.20 3.79
CA THR A 108 -3.61 0.76 3.81
C THR A 108 -4.86 0.38 4.60
N ALA A 109 -5.13 1.12 5.68
CA ALA A 109 -6.26 0.88 6.57
C ALA A 109 -7.60 1.21 5.90
N ILE A 110 -7.62 2.27 5.09
CA ILE A 110 -8.81 2.72 4.38
C ILE A 110 -9.04 1.90 3.12
N TYR A 111 -8.05 1.87 2.22
CA TYR A 111 -8.24 1.25 0.91
C TYR A 111 -8.51 -0.26 1.01
N GLY A 112 -7.74 -0.98 1.82
CA GLY A 112 -7.76 -2.45 1.89
C GLY A 112 -9.13 -3.07 2.15
N PRO A 113 -9.79 -2.82 3.30
CA PRO A 113 -11.10 -3.39 3.59
C PRO A 113 -12.20 -2.82 2.67
N VAL A 114 -12.11 -1.54 2.30
CA VAL A 114 -13.17 -0.89 1.54
C VAL A 114 -13.24 -1.40 0.09
N ILE A 115 -12.10 -1.61 -0.59
CA ILE A 115 -12.12 -2.16 -1.95
C ILE A 115 -12.64 -3.61 -1.97
N MET A 116 -12.32 -4.42 -0.96
CA MET A 116 -12.91 -5.76 -0.82
C MET A 116 -14.43 -5.70 -0.75
N ALA A 117 -14.94 -4.76 0.04
CA ALA A 117 -16.38 -4.59 0.21
C ALA A 117 -17.04 -4.04 -1.06
N VAL A 118 -16.40 -3.14 -1.80
CA VAL A 118 -16.87 -2.71 -3.14
C VAL A 118 -16.95 -3.89 -4.11
N VAL A 119 -15.95 -4.77 -4.12
CA VAL A 119 -15.96 -5.99 -4.96
C VAL A 119 -17.15 -6.88 -4.59
N VAL A 120 -17.41 -7.09 -3.30
CA VAL A 120 -18.54 -7.91 -2.82
C VAL A 120 -19.89 -7.29 -3.19
N ASP A 121 -20.03 -5.97 -3.09
CA ASP A 121 -21.27 -5.25 -3.44
C ASP A 121 -21.64 -5.42 -4.92
N ILE A 122 -20.65 -5.39 -5.83
CA ILE A 122 -20.90 -5.56 -7.27
C ILE A 122 -20.99 -7.04 -7.69
N ALA A 123 -20.60 -7.98 -6.84
CA ALA A 123 -20.45 -9.37 -7.22
C ALA A 123 -21.76 -10.18 -7.29
N GLY A 124 -22.85 -9.68 -6.72
CA GLY A 124 -24.14 -10.38 -6.71
C GLY A 124 -24.02 -11.80 -6.12
N ARG A 125 -24.31 -12.83 -6.93
CA ARG A 125 -24.18 -14.25 -6.52
C ARG A 125 -22.74 -14.80 -6.63
N LYS A 126 -21.83 -14.10 -7.32
CA LYS A 126 -20.45 -14.53 -7.60
C LYS A 126 -19.42 -13.98 -6.62
N ARG A 127 -19.81 -13.75 -5.36
CA ARG A 127 -18.95 -13.11 -4.34
C ARG A 127 -17.61 -13.83 -4.15
N GLY A 128 -17.65 -15.15 -4.01
CA GLY A 128 -16.44 -15.95 -3.84
C GLY A 128 -15.50 -15.88 -5.06
N GLU A 129 -16.05 -15.99 -6.27
CA GLU A 129 -15.31 -15.93 -7.54
C GLU A 129 -14.64 -14.55 -7.74
N MET A 130 -15.39 -13.46 -7.59
CA MET A 130 -14.86 -12.12 -7.82
C MET A 130 -13.86 -11.70 -6.73
N LEU A 131 -14.12 -12.09 -5.47
CA LEU A 131 -13.19 -11.81 -4.37
C LEU A 131 -11.89 -12.61 -4.52
N SER A 132 -11.95 -13.88 -4.94
CA SER A 132 -10.76 -14.70 -5.18
C SER A 132 -9.96 -14.19 -6.37
N LEU A 133 -10.62 -13.85 -7.48
CA LEU A 133 -9.97 -13.24 -8.65
C LEU A 133 -9.28 -11.93 -8.30
N PHE A 134 -9.98 -11.03 -7.60
CA PHE A 134 -9.39 -9.77 -7.16
C PHE A 134 -8.19 -10.02 -6.22
N SER A 135 -8.32 -10.92 -5.25
CA SER A 135 -7.25 -11.26 -4.32
C SER A 135 -6.02 -11.79 -5.06
N SER A 136 -6.21 -12.70 -6.01
CA SER A 136 -5.15 -13.23 -6.88
C SER A 136 -4.43 -12.11 -7.64
N VAL A 137 -5.18 -11.18 -8.25
CA VAL A 137 -4.61 -10.03 -8.95
C VAL A 137 -3.75 -9.17 -8.01
N THR A 138 -4.19 -8.92 -6.78
CA THR A 138 -3.41 -8.16 -5.79
C THR A 138 -2.16 -8.89 -5.31
N ILE A 139 -2.21 -10.22 -5.21
CA ILE A 139 -1.04 -11.05 -4.88
C ILE A 139 -0.02 -10.98 -6.01
N ILE A 140 -0.45 -11.10 -7.27
CA ILE A 140 0.43 -10.95 -8.44
C ILE A 140 1.07 -9.56 -8.44
N GLY A 141 0.30 -8.50 -8.11
CA GLY A 141 0.85 -7.15 -7.95
C GLY A 141 2.00 -7.11 -6.95
N ASN A 142 1.84 -7.69 -5.76
CA ASN A 142 2.93 -7.77 -4.77
C ASN A 142 4.13 -8.58 -5.29
N LEU A 143 3.86 -9.72 -5.93
CA LEU A 143 4.87 -10.63 -6.45
C LEU A 143 5.72 -9.98 -7.54
N VAL A 144 5.13 -9.11 -8.35
CA VAL A 144 5.82 -8.31 -9.37
C VAL A 144 6.56 -7.14 -8.72
N GLY A 145 5.90 -6.42 -7.80
CA GLY A 145 6.44 -5.20 -7.21
C GLY A 145 7.72 -5.42 -6.41
N ALA A 146 7.74 -6.36 -5.47
CA ALA A 146 8.88 -6.52 -4.55
C ALA A 146 10.21 -6.89 -5.26
N PRO A 147 10.27 -7.87 -6.19
CA PRO A 147 11.48 -8.16 -6.95
C PRO A 147 11.92 -6.98 -7.82
N LEU A 148 10.99 -6.27 -8.45
CA LEU A 148 11.31 -5.07 -9.22
C LEU A 148 11.94 -3.97 -8.35
N GLY A 149 11.41 -3.75 -7.16
CA GLY A 149 11.98 -2.80 -6.19
C GLY A 149 13.40 -3.16 -5.78
N GLY A 150 13.63 -4.44 -5.46
CA GLY A 150 14.96 -4.96 -5.15
C GLY A 150 15.94 -4.82 -6.33
N PHE A 151 15.52 -5.17 -7.54
CA PHE A 151 16.34 -5.07 -8.75
C PHE A 151 16.74 -3.62 -9.07
N LEU A 152 15.78 -2.69 -9.01
CA LEU A 152 16.05 -1.26 -9.25
C LEU A 152 17.02 -0.70 -8.23
N LEU A 153 16.85 -1.04 -6.95
CA LEU A 153 17.74 -0.59 -5.89
C LEU A 153 19.16 -1.14 -6.10
N GLY A 154 19.30 -2.43 -6.42
CA GLY A 154 20.59 -3.05 -6.71
C GLY A 154 21.33 -2.32 -7.84
N ARG A 155 20.64 -2.04 -8.96
CA ARG A 155 21.25 -1.31 -10.09
C ARG A 155 21.70 0.11 -9.75
N LEU A 156 20.97 0.80 -8.86
CA LEU A 156 21.35 2.15 -8.42
C LEU A 156 22.54 2.14 -7.46
N VAL A 157 22.67 1.10 -6.63
CA VAL A 157 23.81 0.94 -5.72
C VAL A 157 25.07 0.52 -6.50
N ASP A 158 24.96 -0.52 -7.33
CA ASP A 158 26.08 -1.05 -8.13
C ASP A 158 26.62 -0.03 -9.14
N GLY A 159 25.74 0.80 -9.72
CA GLY A 159 26.13 1.86 -10.65
C GLY A 159 26.87 3.03 -9.97
N GLY A 160 26.72 3.20 -8.65
CA GLY A 160 27.43 4.20 -7.86
C GLY A 160 28.85 3.78 -7.49
N GLU A 161 29.11 2.49 -7.26
CA GLU A 161 30.45 1.97 -6.98
C GLU A 161 31.37 1.97 -8.22
N GLN A 162 30.82 1.95 -9.43
CA GLN A 162 31.62 2.05 -10.66
C GLN A 162 32.08 3.47 -11.02
N GLN A 163 31.66 4.49 -10.26
CA GLN A 163 32.01 5.90 -10.49
C GLN A 163 32.97 6.49 -9.44
N LEU A 164 33.44 5.69 -8.48
CA LEU A 164 34.46 6.03 -7.47
C LEU A 164 35.74 5.22 -7.72
#